data_AF-A0A2V8NFV2-F1
#
_entry.id   AF-A0A2V8NFV2-F1
#
_cell.length_a   1.000
_cell.length_b   1.000
_cell.length_c   1.000
_cell.angle_alpha   90.00
_cell.angle_beta   90.00
_cell.angle_gamma   90.00
#
_symmetry.space_group_name_H-M   'P 1'
#
loop_
_entity.id
_entity.type
_entity.pdbx_description
1 polymer ?
#
loop_
_entity_poly.entity_id
_entity_poly.type
_entity_poly.pdbx_seq_one_letter_code
_entity_poly.pdbx_strand_id
1 'polypeptide(L)'
;MIQSFSFRNLIEVFVMKSRPQLIILCTVAAIFLLSSCGKKSSHNVLRIGIARTVTRIAVGQKSRLTAYEEYREGGTDVDTASAATVRDFLRAPVSTAKWTVSDNELASIGEDGTFTALKPGRVSLKGSWDGRDATAEIEVVKSLPVGPLPKVEMKGTRCAPQGIGLNLAQDGKLNFNLIFDGDCLDVALEASAPDKALPWEIPFNGGTVQLTSAQGPVVSGRVRMNAGGEVDFTVWAEGDGAFPLSLRNKTVLLVGDSMAEGVGPWLKKKVEEAGGRFIDGHERSSTIIFWQEGGKLREKLAEYRPDIVFIALGSNEIFLEKPEVRAPLVQQMVSEIGAHPAFWIGPPSWKPDKRLVHVIEENFQPGHFYNSNDLKVPRAGDGKHPTAQGYGIWTNLIWNWYARTV
;
A
#
# COMPACT_ATOMS: atom_id res chain seq x y z
N MET A 1 -28.49 -77.05 -4.78
CA MET A 1 -29.69 -76.19 -4.62
C MET A 1 -29.74 -75.23 -5.81
N ILE A 2 -30.91 -74.98 -6.39
CA ILE A 2 -31.13 -74.64 -7.82
C ILE A 2 -32.25 -73.54 -7.87
N GLN A 3 -32.29 -72.53 -8.75
CA GLN A 3 -31.58 -72.25 -10.02
C GLN A 3 -31.18 -70.75 -10.18
N SER A 4 -30.60 -70.39 -11.32
CA SER A 4 -30.54 -69.03 -11.90
C SER A 4 -31.73 -68.75 -12.86
N PHE A 5 -31.66 -67.68 -13.66
CA PHE A 5 -32.60 -67.13 -14.68
C PHE A 5 -33.57 -66.03 -14.15
N SER A 6 -33.77 -64.83 -14.75
CA SER A 6 -33.62 -64.21 -16.10
C SER A 6 -34.96 -63.97 -16.81
N PHE A 7 -34.97 -63.04 -17.80
CA PHE A 7 -36.08 -62.49 -18.60
C PHE A 7 -36.97 -61.44 -17.88
N ARG A 8 -37.47 -60.34 -18.44
CA ARG A 8 -37.49 -59.60 -19.75
C ARG A 8 -38.96 -59.18 -19.98
N ASN A 9 -39.17 -57.92 -20.36
CA ASN A 9 -40.28 -57.31 -21.12
C ASN A 9 -41.65 -58.02 -21.24
N LEU A 10 -42.73 -57.31 -20.86
CA LEU A 10 -43.97 -57.09 -21.63
C LEU A 10 -44.62 -55.81 -21.02
N ILE A 11 -44.83 -54.71 -21.76
CA ILE A 11 -45.80 -54.45 -22.85
C ILE A 11 -47.24 -54.32 -22.35
N GLU A 12 -47.88 -53.25 -22.82
CA GLU A 12 -49.20 -52.71 -22.47
C GLU A 12 -50.36 -53.71 -22.58
N VAL A 13 -51.38 -53.54 -21.72
CA VAL A 13 -52.79 -53.65 -22.15
C VAL A 13 -53.60 -52.50 -21.53
N PHE A 14 -54.24 -51.73 -22.40
CA PHE A 14 -55.19 -50.66 -22.10
C PHE A 14 -56.57 -51.23 -21.76
N VAL A 15 -57.24 -50.77 -20.69
CA VAL A 15 -58.72 -50.73 -20.62
C VAL A 15 -59.18 -49.40 -20.00
N MET A 16 -59.82 -48.57 -20.82
CA MET A 16 -60.45 -47.30 -20.41
C MET A 16 -61.89 -47.52 -19.93
N LYS A 17 -62.28 -46.80 -18.87
CA LYS A 17 -63.50 -45.95 -18.70
C LYS A 17 -63.61 -45.62 -17.21
N SER A 18 -63.69 -44.37 -16.75
CA SER A 18 -64.42 -43.23 -17.31
C SER A 18 -63.80 -41.86 -16.95
N ARG A 19 -64.07 -40.85 -17.78
CA ARG A 19 -63.87 -39.38 -17.57
C ARG A 19 -65.28 -38.72 -17.46
N PRO A 20 -65.46 -37.38 -17.34
CA PRO A 20 -64.56 -36.24 -17.05
C PRO A 20 -65.02 -35.44 -15.80
N GLN A 21 -64.37 -34.38 -15.31
CA GLN A 21 -64.31 -32.98 -15.84
C GLN A 21 -63.19 -32.18 -15.10
N LEU A 22 -62.29 -31.51 -15.84
CA LEU A 22 -62.08 -30.03 -15.93
C LEU A 22 -61.64 -29.34 -14.61
N ILE A 23 -60.64 -28.45 -14.52
CA ILE A 23 -59.89 -27.60 -15.50
C ILE A 23 -58.42 -27.40 -15.04
N ILE A 24 -57.52 -27.11 -15.97
CA ILE A 24 -56.15 -26.61 -15.74
C ILE A 24 -56.15 -25.08 -15.89
N LEU A 25 -55.56 -24.30 -14.98
CA LEU A 25 -54.76 -23.12 -15.36
C LEU A 25 -53.81 -22.58 -14.28
N CYS A 26 -52.68 -22.09 -14.78
CA CYS A 26 -51.49 -21.52 -14.17
C CYS A 26 -51.67 -20.47 -13.04
N THR A 27 -50.71 -20.48 -12.11
CA THR A 27 -50.01 -19.23 -11.70
C THR A 27 -48.56 -19.49 -11.29
N VAL A 28 -47.68 -18.60 -11.71
CA VAL A 28 -46.25 -18.54 -11.35
C VAL A 28 -46.08 -17.59 -10.15
N ALA A 29 -44.95 -17.72 -9.45
CA ALA A 29 -44.36 -16.80 -8.46
C ALA A 29 -44.84 -16.90 -6.98
N ALA A 30 -43.92 -17.39 -6.14
CA ALA A 30 -43.66 -16.89 -4.78
C ALA A 30 -42.31 -17.43 -4.27
N ILE A 31 -41.19 -16.85 -4.73
CA ILE A 31 -39.88 -17.00 -4.05
C ILE A 31 -39.74 -15.81 -3.08
N PHE A 32 -39.02 -16.04 -1.97
CA PHE A 32 -38.71 -15.10 -0.87
C PHE A 32 -39.82 -14.84 0.16
N LEU A 33 -39.60 -15.35 1.37
CA LEU A 33 -39.34 -14.53 2.57
C LEU A 33 -38.96 -15.41 3.78
N LEU A 34 -37.74 -15.96 3.77
CA LEU A 34 -37.07 -16.34 5.02
C LEU A 34 -36.31 -15.12 5.54
N SER A 35 -37.02 -14.28 6.28
CA SER A 35 -36.43 -13.14 6.98
C SER A 35 -35.45 -13.64 8.03
N SER A 36 -34.14 -13.57 7.75
CA SER A 36 -33.12 -13.82 8.76
C SER A 36 -33.29 -12.78 9.88
N CYS A 37 -33.70 -13.19 11.07
CA CYS A 37 -33.78 -12.33 12.25
C CYS A 37 -32.38 -11.90 12.70
N GLY A 38 -31.81 -10.91 12.00
CA GLY A 38 -30.70 -10.12 12.52
C GLY A 38 -31.15 -9.37 13.77
N LYS A 39 -30.27 -9.26 14.76
CA LYS A 39 -30.51 -8.47 15.97
C LYS A 39 -30.67 -7.01 15.56
N LYS A 40 -31.88 -6.46 15.66
CA LYS A 40 -32.18 -5.04 15.39
C LYS A 40 -31.45 -4.14 16.38
N SER A 41 -31.20 -2.89 15.99
CA SER A 41 -30.59 -1.91 16.89
C SER A 41 -31.42 -1.68 18.16
N SER A 42 -30.74 -1.43 19.28
CA SER A 42 -31.33 -0.90 20.51
C SER A 42 -31.42 0.63 20.51
N HIS A 43 -30.85 1.31 19.52
CA HIS A 43 -30.68 2.76 19.48
C HIS A 43 -31.32 3.37 18.22
N ASN A 44 -31.51 4.71 18.23
CA ASN A 44 -31.91 5.43 17.04
C ASN A 44 -30.70 5.65 16.11
N VAL A 45 -30.35 4.62 15.35
CA VAL A 45 -29.18 4.60 14.47
C VAL A 45 -29.37 5.55 13.31
N LEU A 46 -28.39 6.43 13.13
CA LEU A 46 -28.34 7.47 12.11
C LEU A 46 -27.63 6.97 10.85
N ARG A 47 -26.51 6.25 11.04
CA ARG A 47 -25.73 5.57 9.99
C ARG A 47 -24.95 4.41 10.59
N ILE A 48 -24.34 3.61 9.73
CA ILE A 48 -23.29 2.66 10.13
C ILE A 48 -21.93 3.11 9.56
N GLY A 49 -20.85 2.56 10.09
CA GLY A 49 -19.48 2.79 9.65
C GLY A 49 -18.63 1.52 9.73
N ILE A 50 -17.41 1.60 9.20
CA ILE A 50 -16.39 0.55 9.28
C ILE A 50 -15.19 1.13 10.02
N ALA A 51 -14.76 0.51 11.11
CA ALA A 51 -13.55 0.87 11.82
C ALA A 51 -12.33 0.55 10.94
N ARG A 52 -11.51 1.57 10.63
CA ARG A 52 -10.44 1.47 9.63
C ARG A 52 -9.08 1.27 10.30
N THR A 53 -8.68 0.01 10.43
CA THR A 53 -7.32 -0.40 10.82
C THR A 53 -6.39 -0.65 9.64
N VAL A 54 -6.93 -0.81 8.41
CA VAL A 54 -6.17 -1.21 7.22
C VAL A 54 -6.68 -0.47 5.97
N THR A 55 -5.80 0.30 5.33
CA THR A 55 -5.99 0.85 3.96
C THR A 55 -5.20 0.06 2.91
N ARG A 56 -4.06 -0.53 3.30
CA ARG A 56 -3.21 -1.36 2.43
C ARG A 56 -2.81 -2.66 3.11
N ILE A 57 -2.79 -3.75 2.34
CA ILE A 57 -2.50 -5.10 2.83
C ILE A 57 -1.76 -5.93 1.77
N ALA A 58 -0.74 -6.70 2.17
CA ALA A 58 -0.01 -7.54 1.21
C ALA A 58 -0.76 -8.82 0.86
N VAL A 59 -0.60 -9.30 -0.37
CA VAL A 59 -1.05 -10.62 -0.82
C VAL A 59 -0.68 -11.71 0.21
N GLY A 60 -1.66 -12.53 0.59
CA GLY A 60 -1.53 -13.59 1.59
C GLY A 60 -1.79 -13.17 3.04
N GLN A 61 -1.83 -11.87 3.36
CA GLN A 61 -2.18 -11.39 4.70
C GLN A 61 -3.69 -11.38 4.94
N LYS A 62 -4.07 -11.33 6.22
CA LYS A 62 -5.44 -11.18 6.70
C LYS A 62 -5.55 -10.05 7.70
N SER A 63 -6.71 -9.39 7.74
CA SER A 63 -7.06 -8.39 8.76
C SER A 63 -8.51 -8.56 9.19
N ARG A 64 -8.82 -8.27 10.46
CA ARG A 64 -10.20 -8.28 10.96
C ARG A 64 -10.76 -6.87 10.98
N LEU A 65 -11.86 -6.68 10.26
CA LEU A 65 -12.57 -5.42 10.15
C LEU A 65 -13.83 -5.46 11.03
N THR A 66 -14.19 -4.31 11.61
CA THR A 66 -15.31 -4.19 12.53
C THR A 66 -16.27 -3.13 12.01
N ALA A 67 -17.55 -3.47 11.88
CA ALA A 67 -18.60 -2.50 11.62
C ALA A 67 -19.05 -1.85 12.94
N TYR A 68 -19.55 -0.62 12.88
CA TYR A 68 -20.18 0.06 14.02
C TYR A 68 -21.46 0.77 13.58
N GLU A 69 -22.40 0.91 14.51
CA GLU A 69 -23.54 1.82 14.39
C GLU A 69 -23.17 3.19 14.96
N GLU A 70 -23.76 4.26 14.43
CA GLU A 70 -23.64 5.61 14.98
C GLU A 70 -25.05 6.14 15.28
N TYR A 71 -25.29 6.60 16.52
CA TYR A 71 -26.62 6.94 17.05
C TYR A 71 -26.57 8.16 17.98
N ARG A 72 -27.73 8.61 18.44
CA ARG A 72 -27.90 9.60 19.53
C ARG A 72 -28.67 8.97 20.68
N GLU A 73 -28.28 9.26 21.92
CA GLU A 73 -29.18 9.08 23.07
C GLU A 73 -30.28 10.15 23.06
N GLY A 74 -31.46 9.81 23.58
CA GLY A 74 -32.61 10.72 23.61
C GLY A 74 -32.99 11.10 25.03
N GLY A 75 -32.92 12.39 25.38
CA GLY A 75 -33.52 12.86 26.63
C GLY A 75 -33.02 14.18 27.23
N THR A 76 -33.26 15.31 26.56
CA THR A 76 -33.80 16.55 27.16
C THR A 76 -34.25 17.51 26.05
N ASP A 77 -35.30 18.29 26.31
CA ASP A 77 -35.67 19.42 25.45
C ASP A 77 -34.53 20.45 25.41
N VAL A 78 -33.87 20.58 24.26
CA VAL A 78 -32.95 21.70 23.98
C VAL A 78 -33.76 22.82 23.34
N ASP A 79 -34.50 23.54 24.18
CA ASP A 79 -34.93 24.89 23.83
C ASP A 79 -33.71 25.84 23.88
N THR A 80 -33.78 26.94 23.15
CA THR A 80 -32.73 27.94 22.88
C THR A 80 -31.65 27.59 21.85
N ALA A 81 -31.42 28.56 20.96
CA ALA A 81 -30.43 28.49 19.89
C ALA A 81 -28.99 28.67 20.42
N SER A 82 -28.33 27.55 20.76
CA SER A 82 -26.89 27.51 20.97
C SER A 82 -26.29 26.24 20.35
N ALA A 83 -25.44 26.45 19.35
CA ALA A 83 -24.41 25.50 18.91
C ALA A 83 -24.84 24.02 18.72
N ALA A 84 -25.51 23.74 17.60
CA ALA A 84 -25.46 22.42 16.96
C ALA A 84 -24.04 22.11 16.45
N THR A 85 -23.10 21.95 17.38
CA THR A 85 -21.78 21.38 17.14
C THR A 85 -21.90 19.86 17.00
N VAL A 86 -20.87 19.22 16.44
CA VAL A 86 -20.89 17.81 15.97
C VAL A 86 -20.79 16.81 17.15
N ARG A 87 -21.59 16.98 18.21
CA ARG A 87 -21.24 16.52 19.57
C ARG A 87 -21.99 15.34 20.19
N ASP A 88 -23.10 14.87 19.62
CA ASP A 88 -23.98 13.89 20.30
C ASP A 88 -23.97 12.48 19.66
N PHE A 89 -22.97 12.17 18.83
CA PHE A 89 -22.95 10.92 18.04
C PHE A 89 -22.15 9.81 18.75
N LEU A 90 -22.86 8.89 19.41
CA LEU A 90 -22.31 7.70 20.04
C LEU A 90 -22.11 6.57 19.03
N ARG A 91 -21.19 5.63 19.31
CA ARG A 91 -20.89 4.48 18.45
C ARG A 91 -20.84 3.16 19.22
N ALA A 92 -21.38 2.09 18.64
CA ALA A 92 -21.32 0.73 19.20
C ALA A 92 -20.97 -0.31 18.13
N PRO A 93 -20.24 -1.40 18.47
CA PRO A 93 -19.80 -2.40 17.50
C PRO A 93 -20.96 -3.29 17.00
N VAL A 94 -20.99 -3.52 15.68
CA VAL A 94 -22.00 -4.33 14.99
C VAL A 94 -21.40 -5.69 14.61
N SER A 95 -21.69 -6.71 15.42
CA SER A 95 -21.17 -8.07 15.22
C SER A 95 -21.92 -8.90 14.15
N THR A 96 -22.99 -8.35 13.57
CA THR A 96 -23.87 -9.05 12.59
C THR A 96 -23.96 -8.30 11.25
N ALA A 97 -22.95 -7.49 10.92
CA ALA A 97 -22.86 -6.84 9.63
C ALA A 97 -22.64 -7.87 8.51
N LYS A 98 -23.33 -7.68 7.39
CA LYS A 98 -23.14 -8.47 6.17
C LYS A 98 -22.07 -7.79 5.32
N TRP A 99 -21.07 -8.54 4.88
CA TRP A 99 -19.91 -8.01 4.16
C TRP A 99 -19.91 -8.43 2.69
N THR A 100 -19.51 -7.51 1.80
CA THR A 100 -19.20 -7.80 0.40
C THR A 100 -17.98 -7.02 -0.05
N VAL A 101 -17.22 -7.60 -0.99
CA VAL A 101 -16.07 -6.95 -1.65
C VAL A 101 -16.34 -6.83 -3.15
N SER A 102 -15.85 -5.76 -3.79
CA SER A 102 -16.15 -5.46 -5.20
C SER A 102 -15.54 -6.45 -6.20
N ASP A 103 -14.43 -7.10 -5.84
CA ASP A 103 -13.72 -8.05 -6.68
C ASP A 103 -13.17 -9.22 -5.82
N ASN A 104 -13.71 -10.42 -6.06
CA ASN A 104 -13.32 -11.64 -5.35
C ASN A 104 -12.04 -12.29 -5.88
N GLU A 105 -11.47 -11.83 -7.00
CA GLU A 105 -10.15 -12.26 -7.46
C GLU A 105 -9.02 -11.51 -6.75
N LEU A 106 -9.26 -10.27 -6.33
CA LEU A 106 -8.28 -9.42 -5.65
C LEU A 106 -8.25 -9.66 -4.14
N ALA A 107 -9.41 -9.87 -3.51
CA ALA A 107 -9.54 -10.12 -2.08
C ALA A 107 -10.79 -10.94 -1.75
N SER A 108 -10.91 -11.41 -0.51
CA SER A 108 -12.16 -11.98 0.02
C SER A 108 -12.43 -11.49 1.44
N ILE A 109 -13.69 -11.59 1.90
CA ILE A 109 -14.05 -11.27 3.29
C ILE A 109 -15.01 -12.31 3.86
N GLY A 110 -14.73 -12.75 5.09
CA GLY A 110 -15.58 -13.67 5.86
C GLY A 110 -16.74 -12.96 6.57
N GLU A 111 -17.75 -13.72 6.98
CA GLU A 111 -18.93 -13.22 7.72
C GLU A 111 -18.55 -12.54 9.04
N ASP A 112 -17.42 -12.92 9.63
CA ASP A 112 -16.86 -12.39 10.89
C ASP A 112 -16.08 -11.06 10.73
N GLY A 113 -16.02 -10.53 9.51
CA GLY A 113 -15.23 -9.36 9.12
C GLY A 113 -13.77 -9.65 8.75
N THR A 114 -13.35 -10.91 8.66
CA THR A 114 -11.96 -11.25 8.30
C THR A 114 -11.70 -11.09 6.80
N PHE A 115 -11.03 -10.00 6.42
CA PHE A 115 -10.56 -9.71 5.07
C PHE A 115 -9.26 -10.46 4.76
N THR A 116 -9.13 -11.00 3.55
CA THR A 116 -7.95 -11.74 3.05
C THR A 116 -7.52 -11.19 1.68
N ALA A 117 -6.23 -10.90 1.53
CA ALA A 117 -5.64 -10.36 0.31
C ALA A 117 -5.17 -11.47 -0.66
N LEU A 118 -5.56 -11.41 -1.94
CA LEU A 118 -5.33 -12.49 -2.93
C LEU A 118 -4.46 -12.08 -4.12
N LYS A 119 -4.73 -10.92 -4.75
CA LYS A 119 -3.96 -10.38 -5.89
C LYS A 119 -3.85 -8.85 -5.79
N PRO A 120 -2.78 -8.22 -6.31
CA PRO A 120 -2.63 -6.77 -6.26
C PRO A 120 -3.74 -6.03 -7.03
N GLY A 121 -4.28 -4.98 -6.42
CA GLY A 121 -5.37 -4.16 -6.98
C GLY A 121 -6.20 -3.50 -5.88
N ARG A 122 -7.06 -2.54 -6.26
CA ARG A 122 -7.94 -1.83 -5.32
C ARG A 122 -9.32 -2.46 -5.29
N VAL A 123 -9.88 -2.63 -4.09
CA VAL A 123 -11.23 -3.14 -3.88
C VAL A 123 -12.06 -2.20 -2.99
N SER A 124 -13.33 -2.06 -3.35
CA SER A 124 -14.34 -1.44 -2.50
C SER A 124 -14.95 -2.50 -1.61
N LEU A 125 -14.87 -2.31 -0.31
CA LEU A 125 -15.54 -3.12 0.70
C LEU A 125 -16.83 -2.43 1.15
N LYS A 126 -17.90 -3.20 1.27
CA LYS A 126 -19.19 -2.77 1.79
C LYS A 126 -19.58 -3.60 3.01
N GLY A 127 -19.95 -2.91 4.09
CA GLY A 127 -20.63 -3.50 5.25
C GLY A 127 -22.08 -3.03 5.27
N SER A 128 -23.02 -3.95 5.47
CA SER A 128 -24.47 -3.68 5.48
C SER A 128 -25.12 -4.22 6.75
N TRP A 129 -25.89 -3.39 7.45
CA TRP A 129 -26.63 -3.77 8.65
C TRP A 129 -27.87 -2.90 8.87
N ASP A 130 -28.95 -3.50 9.36
CA ASP A 130 -30.27 -2.86 9.60
C ASP A 130 -30.77 -1.95 8.45
N GLY A 131 -30.59 -2.40 7.20
CA GLY A 131 -30.98 -1.65 6.00
C GLY A 131 -30.07 -0.47 5.64
N ARG A 132 -28.95 -0.30 6.36
CA ARG A 132 -27.95 0.76 6.16
C ARG A 132 -26.64 0.17 5.64
N ASP A 133 -25.87 1.01 4.97
CA ASP A 133 -24.62 0.64 4.29
C ASP A 133 -23.47 1.56 4.70
N ALA A 134 -22.25 1.00 4.77
CA ALA A 134 -20.99 1.72 4.88
C ALA A 134 -19.96 1.14 3.90
N THR A 135 -19.04 1.98 3.42
CA THR A 135 -17.98 1.58 2.47
C THR A 135 -16.58 1.97 2.90
N ALA A 136 -15.59 1.18 2.48
CA ALA A 136 -14.17 1.44 2.65
C ALA A 136 -13.39 0.95 1.42
N GLU A 137 -12.41 1.72 0.99
CA GLU A 137 -11.47 1.29 -0.07
C GLU A 137 -10.25 0.64 0.58
N ILE A 138 -9.81 -0.49 0.02
CA ILE A 138 -8.60 -1.21 0.45
C ILE A 138 -7.76 -1.52 -0.79
N GLU A 139 -6.47 -1.22 -0.73
CA GLU A 139 -5.50 -1.54 -1.77
C GLU A 139 -4.70 -2.79 -1.39
N VAL A 140 -4.87 -3.86 -2.17
CA VAL A 140 -4.02 -5.04 -2.07
C VAL A 140 -2.73 -4.76 -2.83
N VAL A 141 -1.59 -4.91 -2.15
CA VAL A 141 -0.27 -4.70 -2.72
C VAL A 141 0.51 -6.02 -2.82
N LYS A 142 1.46 -6.11 -3.76
CA LYS A 142 2.32 -7.30 -3.92
C LYS A 142 3.13 -7.60 -2.65
N SER A 143 3.60 -6.55 -1.99
CA SER A 143 4.30 -6.56 -0.72
C SER A 143 4.05 -5.22 -0.02
N LEU A 144 4.00 -5.21 1.30
CA LEU A 144 4.07 -3.94 2.05
C LEU A 144 5.50 -3.36 1.89
N PRO A 145 5.65 -2.03 1.79
CA PRO A 145 6.95 -1.35 1.88
C PRO A 145 7.78 -1.75 3.09
N VAL A 146 9.09 -1.57 2.99
CA VAL A 146 10.08 -2.06 3.97
C VAL A 146 10.13 -1.10 5.17
N GLY A 147 9.30 -1.36 6.17
CA GLY A 147 9.25 -0.52 7.37
C GLY A 147 8.45 -1.15 8.52
N PRO A 148 8.30 -0.43 9.64
CA PRO A 148 7.39 -0.84 10.70
C PRO A 148 5.96 -0.88 10.18
N LEU A 149 5.23 -1.95 10.48
CA LEU A 149 3.80 -2.03 10.18
C LEU A 149 3.04 -0.90 10.88
N PRO A 150 1.92 -0.43 10.31
CA PRO A 150 1.05 0.51 11.00
C PRO A 150 0.70 0.01 12.40
N LYS A 151 0.90 0.89 13.38
CA LYS A 151 0.70 0.60 14.78
C LYS A 151 0.27 1.88 15.47
N VAL A 152 -0.63 1.75 16.43
CA VAL A 152 -1.03 2.87 17.28
C VAL A 152 -0.88 2.43 18.73
N GLU A 153 -0.14 3.20 19.51
CA GLU A 153 0.11 2.96 20.94
C GLU A 153 -0.39 4.14 21.76
N MET A 154 -1.07 3.84 22.86
CA MET A 154 -1.62 4.85 23.76
C MET A 154 -0.82 4.96 25.06
N LYS A 155 -0.68 6.19 25.57
CA LYS A 155 -0.16 6.47 26.91
C LYS A 155 -1.02 7.53 27.60
N GLY A 156 -1.65 7.19 28.71
CA GLY A 156 -2.37 8.17 29.56
C GLY A 156 -3.64 8.78 28.98
N THR A 157 -4.30 8.11 28.02
CA THR A 157 -5.60 8.51 27.45
C THR A 157 -6.68 7.48 27.79
N ARG A 158 -7.93 7.93 28.00
CA ARG A 158 -9.12 7.08 28.19
C ARG A 158 -9.70 6.60 26.85
N CYS A 159 -9.37 7.27 25.76
CA CYS A 159 -9.93 7.12 24.42
C CYS A 159 -9.08 6.17 23.57
N ALA A 160 -9.64 5.07 23.06
CA ALA A 160 -8.93 4.14 22.20
C ALA A 160 -9.05 4.54 20.72
N PRO A 161 -7.93 4.80 20.02
CA PRO A 161 -7.96 5.18 18.62
C PRO A 161 -8.43 4.01 17.74
N GLN A 162 -9.48 4.25 16.95
CA GLN A 162 -10.14 3.28 16.07
C GLN A 162 -9.69 3.38 14.61
N GLY A 163 -9.02 4.47 14.25
CA GLY A 163 -8.48 4.68 12.92
C GLY A 163 -7.56 5.88 12.88
N ILE A 164 -6.55 5.82 12.03
CA ILE A 164 -5.62 6.92 11.79
C ILE A 164 -5.40 7.02 10.28
N GLY A 165 -5.37 8.25 9.78
CA GLY A 165 -5.07 8.54 8.38
C GLY A 165 -4.12 9.72 8.27
N LEU A 166 -3.27 9.66 7.27
CA LEU A 166 -2.37 10.72 6.89
C LEU A 166 -2.36 10.78 5.36
N ASN A 167 -2.36 11.98 4.80
CA ASN A 167 -2.32 12.19 3.37
C ASN A 167 -1.45 13.40 3.04
N LEU A 168 -0.64 13.28 1.99
CA LEU A 168 0.17 14.37 1.44
C LEU A 168 -0.08 14.46 -0.07
N ALA A 169 -0.60 15.59 -0.52
CA ALA A 169 -0.80 15.90 -1.93
C ALA A 169 0.47 16.48 -2.57
N GLN A 170 0.54 16.48 -3.91
CA GLN A 170 1.71 16.97 -4.66
C GLN A 170 1.96 18.47 -4.49
N ASP A 171 0.93 19.25 -4.15
CA ASP A 171 1.00 20.68 -3.84
C ASP A 171 1.49 20.95 -2.39
N GLY A 172 1.79 19.90 -1.62
CA GLY A 172 2.19 19.99 -0.23
C GLY A 172 1.03 20.11 0.76
N LYS A 173 -0.24 19.97 0.34
CA LYS A 173 -1.35 19.91 1.30
C LYS A 173 -1.27 18.60 2.10
N LEU A 174 -1.17 18.75 3.42
CA LEU A 174 -1.15 17.67 4.41
C LEU A 174 -2.52 17.58 5.08
N ASN A 175 -3.11 16.38 5.10
CA ASN A 175 -4.34 16.09 5.83
C ASN A 175 -4.08 14.95 6.82
N PHE A 176 -4.44 15.12 8.08
CA PHE A 176 -4.29 14.11 9.14
C PHE A 176 -5.60 13.94 9.91
N ASN A 177 -5.95 12.70 10.21
CA ASN A 177 -7.08 12.38 11.06
C ASN A 177 -6.77 11.25 12.05
N LEU A 178 -7.23 11.39 13.29
CA LEU A 178 -7.17 10.37 14.33
C LEU A 178 -8.57 10.22 14.93
N ILE A 179 -9.16 9.04 14.74
CA ILE A 179 -10.53 8.71 15.13
C ILE A 179 -10.51 7.92 16.43
N PHE A 180 -11.36 8.26 17.39
CA PHE A 180 -11.47 7.57 18.68
C PHE A 180 -12.78 6.78 18.84
N ASP A 181 -12.89 6.01 19.93
CA ASP A 181 -14.13 5.43 20.42
C ASP A 181 -14.78 6.28 21.52
N GLY A 182 -16.04 5.93 21.86
CA GLY A 182 -16.81 6.59 22.92
C GLY A 182 -17.02 8.09 22.69
N ASP A 183 -17.03 8.84 23.78
CA ASP A 183 -17.34 10.29 23.81
C ASP A 183 -16.16 11.19 23.40
N CYS A 184 -15.13 10.60 22.80
CA CYS A 184 -13.85 11.27 22.56
C CYS A 184 -13.82 12.02 21.23
N LEU A 185 -13.30 13.25 21.25
CA LEU A 185 -13.27 14.10 20.05
C LEU A 185 -12.21 13.60 19.06
N ASP A 186 -12.64 13.24 17.85
CA ASP A 186 -11.76 12.96 16.71
C ASP A 186 -10.84 14.16 16.42
N VAL A 187 -9.57 13.90 16.10
CA VAL A 187 -8.65 14.92 15.59
C VAL A 187 -8.77 14.98 14.08
N ALA A 188 -8.95 16.19 13.55
CA ALA A 188 -8.79 16.49 12.14
C ALA A 188 -7.86 17.72 12.00
N LEU A 189 -6.87 17.61 11.11
CA LEU A 189 -5.87 18.63 10.84
C LEU A 189 -5.64 18.72 9.33
N GLU A 190 -5.82 19.92 8.77
CA GLU A 190 -5.34 20.28 7.44
C GLU A 190 -4.24 21.33 7.59
N ALA A 191 -3.11 21.15 6.90
CA ALA A 191 -1.96 22.04 6.95
C ALA A 191 -1.17 22.02 5.63
N SER A 192 -0.23 22.95 5.46
CA SER A 192 0.81 22.82 4.44
C SER A 192 2.02 22.11 5.04
N ALA A 193 2.60 21.17 4.29
CA ALA A 193 3.86 20.51 4.62
C ALA A 193 5.00 21.55 4.76
N PRO A 194 5.71 21.61 5.90
CA PRO A 194 6.88 22.45 6.06
C PRO A 194 8.00 22.12 5.06
N ASP A 195 8.58 23.14 4.42
CA ASP A 195 9.76 22.99 3.54
C ASP A 195 11.05 22.81 4.35
N LYS A 196 11.13 21.67 5.06
CA LYS A 196 12.30 21.23 5.84
C LYS A 196 12.22 19.72 6.10
N ALA A 197 13.35 19.09 6.42
CA ALA A 197 13.37 17.71 6.88
C ALA A 197 12.55 17.51 8.19
N LEU A 198 12.09 16.28 8.41
CA LEU A 198 11.47 15.85 9.67
C LEU A 198 12.48 15.98 10.85
N PRO A 199 12.01 16.21 12.10
CA PRO A 199 10.61 16.20 12.53
C PRO A 199 9.84 17.49 12.20
N TRP A 200 8.54 17.33 12.00
CA TRP A 200 7.57 18.42 11.92
C TRP A 200 6.68 18.41 13.15
N GLU A 201 6.28 19.58 13.63
CA GLU A 201 5.31 19.72 14.72
C GLU A 201 4.26 20.74 14.29
N ILE A 202 2.99 20.31 14.32
CA ILE A 202 1.86 21.03 13.74
C ILE A 202 0.77 21.13 14.81
N PRO A 203 0.42 22.33 15.28
CA PRO A 203 -0.64 22.50 16.28
C PRO A 203 -2.03 22.30 15.67
N PHE A 204 -2.97 21.84 16.48
CA PHE A 204 -4.40 21.81 16.17
C PHE A 204 -5.22 22.26 17.39
N ASN A 205 -6.52 22.48 17.21
CA ASN A 205 -7.40 22.83 18.32
C ASN A 205 -7.61 21.63 19.24
N GLY A 206 -6.76 21.51 20.26
CA GLY A 206 -6.77 20.42 21.24
C GLY A 206 -5.40 19.78 21.51
N GLY A 207 -4.35 20.12 20.76
CA GLY A 207 -3.04 19.50 20.94
C GLY A 207 -2.01 19.80 19.84
N THR A 208 -1.00 18.94 19.73
CA THR A 208 -0.03 18.95 18.63
C THR A 208 0.10 17.58 17.96
N VAL A 209 0.27 17.58 16.63
CA VAL A 209 0.69 16.40 15.85
C VAL A 209 2.15 16.58 15.48
N GLN A 210 2.99 15.65 15.91
CA GLN A 210 4.41 15.62 15.61
C GLN A 210 4.70 14.47 14.65
N LEU A 211 5.13 14.76 13.41
CA LEU A 211 5.63 13.75 12.49
C LEU A 211 7.14 13.60 12.72
N THR A 212 7.61 12.41 13.07
CA THR A 212 8.98 12.18 13.56
C THR A 212 9.89 11.56 12.51
N SER A 213 9.36 10.65 11.67
CA SER A 213 10.11 10.00 10.60
C SER A 213 9.20 9.53 9.48
N ALA A 214 9.75 9.45 8.27
CA ALA A 214 9.14 8.80 7.12
C ALA A 214 10.11 7.76 6.54
N GLN A 215 9.58 6.58 6.27
CA GLN A 215 10.18 5.48 5.51
C GLN A 215 9.22 5.25 4.35
N GLY A 216 9.46 5.99 3.26
CA GLY A 216 8.58 6.08 2.11
C GLY A 216 7.16 6.47 2.49
N PRO A 217 6.15 5.61 2.23
CA PRO A 217 4.77 5.86 2.61
C PRO A 217 4.49 5.51 4.08
N VAL A 218 5.40 4.87 4.82
CA VAL A 218 5.27 4.69 6.27
C VAL A 218 5.69 5.97 6.97
N VAL A 219 4.76 6.63 7.66
CA VAL A 219 5.07 7.80 8.49
C VAL A 219 4.83 7.46 9.95
N SER A 220 5.80 7.76 10.81
CA SER A 220 5.67 7.66 12.26
C SER A 220 5.59 9.04 12.90
N GLY A 221 4.90 9.11 14.03
CA GLY A 221 4.66 10.36 14.73
C GLY A 221 4.00 10.16 16.10
N ARG A 222 3.58 11.27 16.69
CA ARG A 222 2.85 11.32 17.94
C ARG A 222 1.79 12.42 17.92
N VAL A 223 0.63 12.15 18.48
CA VAL A 223 -0.34 13.17 18.88
C VAL A 223 -0.22 13.40 20.39
N ARG A 224 -0.11 14.66 20.82
CA ARG A 224 -0.17 15.07 22.24
C ARG A 224 -1.42 15.90 22.47
N MET A 225 -2.23 15.53 23.45
CA MET A 225 -3.47 16.24 23.79
C MET A 225 -3.26 17.25 24.90
N ASN A 226 -3.84 18.44 24.78
CA ASN A 226 -3.81 19.49 25.82
C ASN A 226 -4.49 19.05 27.13
N ALA A 227 -5.49 18.17 27.03
CA ALA A 227 -6.17 17.57 28.18
C ALA A 227 -5.38 16.43 28.86
N GLY A 228 -4.17 16.12 28.36
CA GLY A 228 -3.38 14.95 28.74
C GLY A 228 -3.65 13.73 27.84
N GLY A 229 -2.64 12.88 27.72
CA GLY A 229 -2.63 11.71 26.85
C GLY A 229 -1.77 11.89 25.61
N GLU A 230 -1.03 10.83 25.27
CA GLU A 230 -0.24 10.72 24.05
C GLU A 230 -0.70 9.51 23.22
N VAL A 231 -0.70 9.67 21.90
CA VAL A 231 -0.89 8.58 20.94
C VAL A 231 0.34 8.54 20.04
N ASP A 232 1.22 7.56 20.26
CA ASP A 232 2.31 7.23 19.35
C ASP A 232 1.73 6.46 18.15
N PHE A 233 2.16 6.77 16.93
CA PHE A 233 1.64 6.11 15.74
C PHE A 233 2.69 5.85 14.65
N THR A 234 2.37 4.85 13.84
CA THR A 234 2.95 4.53 12.54
C THR A 234 1.77 4.28 11.59
N VAL A 235 1.73 4.92 10.43
CA VAL A 235 0.60 4.88 9.48
C VAL A 235 1.07 4.88 8.03
N TRP A 236 0.29 4.30 7.12
CA TRP A 236 0.46 4.51 5.68
C TRP A 236 -0.06 5.91 5.33
N ALA A 237 0.83 6.76 4.82
CA ALA A 237 0.43 7.98 4.15
C ALA A 237 -0.17 7.66 2.77
N GLU A 238 -1.37 8.16 2.53
CA GLU A 238 -2.02 8.08 1.23
C GLU A 238 -1.72 9.34 0.39
N GLY A 239 -1.85 9.26 -0.93
CA GLY A 239 -1.59 10.37 -1.85
C GLY A 239 -0.20 10.36 -2.50
N ASP A 240 0.01 11.32 -3.41
CA ASP A 240 1.11 11.29 -4.37
C ASP A 240 2.31 12.18 -4.00
N GLY A 241 2.20 12.97 -2.92
CA GLY A 241 3.32 13.74 -2.37
C GLY A 241 4.31 12.86 -1.60
N ALA A 242 5.58 13.28 -1.56
CA ALA A 242 6.64 12.56 -0.86
C ALA A 242 7.01 13.26 0.46
N PHE A 243 7.04 12.53 1.56
CA PHE A 243 7.54 13.04 2.84
C PHE A 243 9.07 13.18 2.80
N PRO A 244 9.67 14.15 3.53
CA PRO A 244 11.13 14.26 3.60
C PRO A 244 11.74 13.02 4.24
N LEU A 245 12.48 12.26 3.43
CA LEU A 245 13.29 11.13 3.89
C LEU A 245 14.41 11.64 4.82
N SER A 246 14.69 10.90 5.89
CA SER A 246 15.92 11.11 6.68
C SER A 246 16.88 9.95 6.51
N LEU A 247 18.10 10.28 6.11
CA LEU A 247 19.25 9.38 6.00
C LEU A 247 20.28 9.65 7.10
N ARG A 248 19.88 10.29 8.22
CA ARG A 248 20.78 10.54 9.36
C ARG A 248 21.46 9.25 9.81
N ASN A 249 22.78 9.32 9.98
CA ASN A 249 23.65 8.20 10.33
C ASN A 249 23.68 7.04 9.30
N LYS A 250 23.18 7.25 8.06
CA LYS A 250 23.25 6.26 6.98
C LYS A 250 24.36 6.56 5.99
N THR A 251 25.10 5.53 5.60
CA THR A 251 26.02 5.54 4.47
C THR A 251 25.32 5.03 3.22
N VAL A 252 25.30 5.84 2.16
CA VAL A 252 24.82 5.45 0.83
C VAL A 252 26.02 5.29 -0.10
N LEU A 253 26.15 4.11 -0.72
CA LEU A 253 27.14 3.83 -1.76
C LEU A 253 26.46 3.82 -3.14
N LEU A 254 26.97 4.60 -4.09
CA LEU A 254 26.66 4.44 -5.51
C LEU A 254 27.76 3.62 -6.19
N VAL A 255 27.37 2.54 -6.87
CA VAL A 255 28.24 1.77 -7.78
C VAL A 255 27.70 1.81 -9.21
N GLY A 256 28.59 1.67 -10.19
CA GLY A 256 28.19 1.40 -11.57
C GLY A 256 29.11 1.96 -12.65
N ASP A 257 28.53 2.22 -13.83
CA ASP A 257 29.26 2.63 -15.03
C ASP A 257 29.38 4.17 -15.18
N SER A 258 29.65 4.70 -16.38
CA SER A 258 29.74 6.15 -16.62
C SER A 258 28.40 6.88 -16.43
N MET A 259 27.27 6.16 -16.40
CA MET A 259 25.99 6.73 -15.98
C MET A 259 25.94 6.97 -14.47
N ALA A 260 26.58 6.11 -13.67
CA ALA A 260 26.70 6.28 -12.23
C ALA A 260 27.49 7.55 -11.90
N GLU A 261 28.62 7.78 -12.57
CA GLU A 261 29.40 9.02 -12.46
C GLU A 261 28.55 10.29 -12.70
N GLY A 262 27.70 10.28 -13.73
CA GLY A 262 26.86 11.44 -14.04
C GLY A 262 25.69 11.65 -13.07
N VAL A 263 25.15 10.58 -12.49
CA VAL A 263 24.14 10.62 -11.42
C VAL A 263 24.76 11.05 -10.08
N GLY A 264 26.02 10.66 -9.83
CA GLY A 264 26.73 10.83 -8.56
C GLY A 264 26.61 12.22 -7.93
N PRO A 265 26.96 13.32 -8.62
CA PRO A 265 26.86 14.68 -8.07
C PRO A 265 25.44 15.10 -7.66
N TRP A 266 24.42 14.65 -8.39
CA TRP A 266 23.02 14.96 -8.10
C TRP A 266 22.49 14.12 -6.94
N LEU A 267 22.83 12.82 -6.92
CA LEU A 267 22.40 11.91 -5.86
C LEU A 267 23.11 12.22 -4.54
N LYS A 268 24.39 12.61 -4.60
CA LYS A 268 25.16 13.14 -3.47
C LYS A 268 24.40 14.25 -2.76
N LYS A 269 24.01 15.29 -3.51
CA LYS A 269 23.27 16.43 -2.98
C LYS A 269 22.00 15.98 -2.25
N LYS A 270 21.22 15.07 -2.84
CA LYS A 270 19.99 14.54 -2.23
C LYS A 270 20.24 13.74 -0.95
N VAL A 271 21.28 12.91 -0.94
CA VAL A 271 21.67 12.12 0.25
C VAL A 271 22.16 13.02 1.38
N GLU A 272 22.98 14.03 1.08
CA GLU A 272 23.48 14.99 2.06
C GLU A 272 22.38 15.92 2.59
N GLU A 273 21.44 16.36 1.73
CA GLU A 273 20.22 17.09 2.14
C GLU A 273 19.32 16.26 3.09
N ALA A 274 19.24 14.94 2.89
CA ALA A 274 18.55 14.02 3.79
C ALA A 274 19.35 13.71 5.08
N GLY A 275 20.58 14.22 5.22
CA GLY A 275 21.47 14.03 6.38
C GLY A 275 22.31 12.75 6.35
N GLY A 276 22.42 12.08 5.20
CA GLY A 276 23.25 10.88 5.01
C GLY A 276 24.65 11.19 4.49
N ARG A 277 25.54 10.19 4.59
CA ARG A 277 26.88 10.21 4.01
C ARG A 277 26.86 9.52 2.64
N PHE A 278 27.21 10.24 1.59
CA PHE A 278 27.33 9.68 0.25
C PHE A 278 28.75 9.18 -0.05
N ILE A 279 28.86 8.08 -0.77
CA ILE A 279 30.09 7.55 -1.36
C ILE A 279 29.82 7.31 -2.83
N ASP A 280 30.66 7.90 -3.68
CA ASP A 280 30.73 7.55 -5.09
C ASP A 280 31.80 6.48 -5.28
N GLY A 281 31.39 5.30 -5.74
CA GLY A 281 32.24 4.16 -6.03
C GLY A 281 32.11 3.69 -7.48
N HIS A 282 31.70 4.55 -8.42
CA HIS A 282 31.60 4.18 -9.83
C HIS A 282 32.95 3.74 -10.44
N GLU A 283 32.88 2.94 -11.49
CA GLU A 283 34.01 2.50 -12.30
C GLU A 283 33.65 2.76 -13.77
N ARG A 284 34.26 3.80 -14.37
CA ARG A 284 33.88 4.30 -15.69
C ARG A 284 33.98 3.20 -16.76
N SER A 285 32.99 3.14 -17.67
CA SER A 285 32.92 2.15 -18.76
C SER A 285 32.79 0.68 -18.32
N SER A 286 32.48 0.42 -17.05
CA SER A 286 32.29 -0.93 -16.52
C SER A 286 31.01 -1.62 -17.03
N THR A 287 30.92 -2.93 -16.75
CA THR A 287 29.83 -3.85 -17.15
C THR A 287 29.44 -4.74 -15.97
N ILE A 288 28.29 -5.41 -16.04
CA ILE A 288 27.83 -6.37 -15.03
C ILE A 288 28.86 -7.49 -14.82
N ILE A 289 29.53 -7.94 -15.89
CA ILE A 289 30.68 -8.88 -15.82
C ILE A 289 31.80 -8.30 -14.93
N PHE A 290 32.26 -7.08 -15.22
CA PHE A 290 33.35 -6.45 -14.48
C PHE A 290 33.03 -6.35 -12.96
N TRP A 291 31.78 -6.02 -12.63
CA TRP A 291 31.34 -5.89 -11.24
C TRP A 291 31.25 -7.21 -10.47
N GLN A 292 31.05 -8.35 -11.17
CA GLN A 292 30.84 -9.65 -10.54
C GLN A 292 31.99 -10.63 -10.75
N GLU A 293 32.36 -10.94 -11.99
CA GLU A 293 33.51 -11.80 -12.27
C GLU A 293 34.83 -11.14 -11.82
N GLY A 294 34.91 -9.80 -11.87
CA GLY A 294 36.02 -9.04 -11.31
C GLY A 294 35.96 -8.83 -9.79
N GLY A 295 34.91 -9.25 -9.09
CA GLY A 295 34.76 -9.12 -7.64
C GLY A 295 34.63 -7.70 -7.09
N LYS A 296 34.50 -6.68 -7.95
CA LYS A 296 34.51 -5.26 -7.59
C LYS A 296 33.34 -4.84 -6.68
N LEU A 297 32.16 -5.46 -6.80
CA LEU A 297 31.05 -5.20 -5.87
C LEU A 297 31.44 -5.57 -4.44
N ARG A 298 31.96 -6.80 -4.26
CA ARG A 298 32.44 -7.32 -2.96
C ARG A 298 33.55 -6.46 -2.37
N GLU A 299 34.50 -5.99 -3.19
CA GLU A 299 35.53 -5.02 -2.79
C GLU A 299 34.89 -3.77 -2.17
N LYS A 300 33.96 -3.13 -2.87
CA LYS A 300 33.33 -1.86 -2.45
C LYS A 300 32.41 -2.03 -1.23
N LEU A 301 31.69 -3.15 -1.14
CA LEU A 301 30.89 -3.49 0.05
C LEU A 301 31.77 -3.67 1.29
N ALA A 302 32.91 -4.37 1.16
CA ALA A 302 33.85 -4.58 2.26
C ALA A 302 34.60 -3.29 2.67
N GLU A 303 35.04 -2.49 1.70
CA GLU A 303 35.74 -1.21 1.92
C GLU A 303 34.87 -0.21 2.67
N TYR A 304 33.62 -0.04 2.23
CA TYR A 304 32.78 1.07 2.67
C TYR A 304 31.72 0.73 3.71
N ARG A 305 31.32 -0.55 3.82
CA ARG A 305 30.26 -1.06 4.71
C ARG A 305 29.01 -0.16 4.67
N PRO A 306 28.39 0.03 3.49
CA PRO A 306 27.25 0.94 3.33
C PRO A 306 26.00 0.41 4.02
N ASP A 307 25.11 1.31 4.43
CA ASP A 307 23.75 0.94 4.84
C ASP A 307 22.84 0.69 3.62
N ILE A 308 23.06 1.44 2.53
CA ILE A 308 22.21 1.47 1.33
C ILE A 308 23.11 1.46 0.08
N VAL A 309 22.72 0.69 -0.94
CA VAL A 309 23.47 0.58 -2.20
C VAL A 309 22.60 1.03 -3.38
N PHE A 310 23.05 2.03 -4.14
CA PHE A 310 22.51 2.32 -5.46
C PHE A 310 23.40 1.72 -6.54
N ILE A 311 22.79 1.13 -7.58
CA ILE A 311 23.48 0.48 -8.68
C ILE A 311 23.03 1.13 -9.99
N ALA A 312 23.91 1.83 -10.70
CA ALA A 312 23.61 2.39 -12.03
C ALA A 312 24.44 1.66 -13.09
N LEU A 313 23.91 0.53 -13.56
CA LEU A 313 24.59 -0.38 -14.49
C LEU A 313 23.70 -0.86 -15.64
N GLY A 314 24.39 -1.27 -16.71
CA GLY A 314 23.84 -1.91 -17.90
C GLY A 314 23.92 -1.04 -19.15
N SER A 315 24.31 0.23 -19.04
CA SER A 315 24.29 1.17 -20.18
C SER A 315 25.26 0.77 -21.29
N ASN A 316 26.37 0.14 -20.92
CA ASN A 316 27.38 -0.42 -21.83
C ASN A 316 26.97 -1.76 -22.46
N GLU A 317 25.80 -2.31 -22.11
CA GLU A 317 25.39 -3.68 -22.47
C GLU A 317 23.96 -3.77 -23.05
N ILE A 318 23.18 -2.69 -23.09
CA ILE A 318 21.81 -2.65 -23.64
C ILE A 318 21.67 -3.20 -25.07
N PHE A 319 22.76 -3.27 -25.83
CA PHE A 319 22.79 -3.77 -27.20
C PHE A 319 23.26 -5.24 -27.32
N LEU A 320 23.39 -5.97 -26.21
CA LEU A 320 23.81 -7.38 -26.18
C LEU A 320 22.76 -8.28 -26.86
N GLU A 321 23.19 -9.15 -27.78
CA GLU A 321 22.28 -10.05 -28.53
C GLU A 321 21.54 -11.07 -27.65
N LYS A 322 22.12 -11.39 -26.50
CA LYS A 322 21.65 -12.41 -25.55
C LYS A 322 21.71 -11.87 -24.12
N PRO A 323 20.83 -10.93 -23.73
CA PRO A 323 20.87 -10.32 -22.40
C PRO A 323 20.66 -11.34 -21.27
N GLU A 324 19.98 -12.46 -21.52
CA GLU A 324 19.64 -13.49 -20.54
C GLU A 324 20.86 -14.08 -19.83
N VAL A 325 22.04 -14.04 -20.46
CA VAL A 325 23.30 -14.49 -19.85
C VAL A 325 23.77 -13.59 -18.69
N ARG A 326 23.09 -12.46 -18.44
CA ARG A 326 23.31 -11.58 -17.27
C ARG A 326 22.46 -11.95 -16.06
N ALA A 327 21.38 -12.71 -16.23
CA ALA A 327 20.51 -13.09 -15.11
C ALA A 327 21.27 -13.74 -13.93
N PRO A 328 22.19 -14.71 -14.13
CA PRO A 328 22.93 -15.32 -13.02
C PRO A 328 23.86 -14.33 -12.32
N LEU A 329 24.44 -13.37 -13.04
CA LEU A 329 25.31 -12.35 -12.46
C LEU A 329 24.51 -11.33 -11.64
N VAL A 330 23.33 -10.92 -12.11
CA VAL A 330 22.42 -10.04 -11.32
C VAL A 330 21.96 -10.74 -10.04
N GLN A 331 21.64 -12.04 -10.10
CA GLN A 331 21.31 -12.83 -8.92
C GLN A 331 22.50 -12.96 -7.94
N GLN A 332 23.73 -13.07 -8.46
CA GLN A 332 24.94 -13.01 -7.64
C GLN A 332 25.09 -11.64 -6.95
N MET A 333 24.83 -10.52 -7.64
CA MET A 333 24.86 -9.18 -7.03
C MET A 333 23.91 -9.10 -5.83
N VAL A 334 22.67 -9.59 -5.99
CA VAL A 334 21.67 -9.65 -4.91
C VAL A 334 22.18 -10.49 -3.72
N SER A 335 22.83 -11.62 -3.99
CA SER A 335 23.42 -12.49 -2.96
C SER A 335 24.59 -11.83 -2.21
N GLU A 336 25.47 -11.11 -2.92
CA GLU A 336 26.61 -10.38 -2.31
C GLU A 336 26.16 -9.18 -1.46
N ILE A 337 25.12 -8.47 -1.91
CA ILE A 337 24.49 -7.37 -1.19
C ILE A 337 23.80 -7.90 0.08
N GLY A 338 23.17 -9.06 -0.01
CA GLY A 338 22.50 -9.71 1.12
C GLY A 338 21.37 -8.85 1.69
N ALA A 339 21.44 -8.56 2.99
CA ALA A 339 20.38 -7.86 3.73
C ALA A 339 20.39 -6.33 3.58
N HIS A 340 21.37 -5.74 2.89
CA HIS A 340 21.42 -4.28 2.68
C HIS A 340 20.32 -3.86 1.68
N PRO A 341 19.51 -2.83 1.97
CA PRO A 341 18.64 -2.21 0.98
C PRO A 341 19.44 -1.76 -0.24
N ALA A 342 19.12 -2.32 -1.40
CA ALA A 342 19.75 -1.96 -2.66
C ALA A 342 18.73 -1.58 -3.73
N PHE A 343 19.09 -0.62 -4.57
CA PHE A 343 18.21 -0.01 -5.57
C PHE A 343 18.93 0.09 -6.91
N TRP A 344 18.42 -0.58 -7.94
CA TRP A 344 19.00 -0.55 -9.27
C TRP A 344 18.34 0.54 -10.12
N ILE A 345 19.18 1.40 -10.68
CA ILE A 345 18.84 2.49 -11.57
C ILE A 345 19.05 2.00 -13.00
N GLY A 346 17.98 1.57 -13.68
CA GLY A 346 18.03 1.16 -15.09
C GLY A 346 18.38 2.37 -15.98
N PRO A 347 19.24 2.23 -17.00
CA PRO A 347 19.74 3.38 -17.78
C PRO A 347 18.69 3.97 -18.74
N PRO A 348 18.73 5.28 -19.04
CA PRO A 348 17.99 5.87 -20.15
C PRO A 348 18.66 5.45 -21.46
N SER A 349 18.05 4.49 -22.15
CA SER A 349 18.68 3.80 -23.28
C SER A 349 19.01 4.75 -24.44
N TRP A 350 20.30 4.80 -24.80
CA TRP A 350 20.86 5.62 -25.88
C TRP A 350 20.87 4.91 -27.25
N LYS A 351 20.51 3.63 -27.25
CA LYS A 351 20.36 2.72 -28.39
C LYS A 351 19.19 1.78 -28.05
N PRO A 352 18.50 1.16 -29.03
CA PRO A 352 17.45 0.19 -28.72
C PRO A 352 17.97 -0.91 -27.76
N ASP A 353 17.31 -1.04 -26.61
CA ASP A 353 17.57 -2.12 -25.66
C ASP A 353 17.12 -3.45 -26.26
N LYS A 354 17.97 -4.47 -26.13
CA LYS A 354 17.69 -5.84 -26.57
C LYS A 354 17.06 -6.70 -25.48
N ARG A 355 16.34 -6.08 -24.53
CA ARG A 355 15.71 -6.67 -23.32
C ARG A 355 16.65 -6.77 -22.10
N LEU A 356 17.83 -6.14 -22.10
CA LEU A 356 18.71 -6.19 -20.91
C LEU A 356 18.05 -5.55 -19.69
N VAL A 357 17.34 -4.42 -19.86
CA VAL A 357 16.71 -3.72 -18.73
C VAL A 357 15.70 -4.64 -18.03
N HIS A 358 14.87 -5.34 -18.80
CA HIS A 358 13.92 -6.32 -18.27
C HIS A 358 14.61 -7.53 -17.63
N VAL A 359 15.70 -8.05 -18.21
CA VAL A 359 16.44 -9.15 -17.58
C VAL A 359 16.99 -8.75 -16.21
N ILE A 360 17.47 -7.52 -16.04
CA ILE A 360 17.90 -7.04 -14.73
C ILE A 360 16.70 -6.90 -13.79
N GLU A 361 15.61 -6.25 -14.23
CA GLU A 361 14.39 -6.04 -13.44
C GLU A 361 13.76 -7.35 -12.95
N GLU A 362 13.70 -8.38 -13.81
CA GLU A 362 13.16 -9.71 -13.51
C GLU A 362 14.03 -10.53 -12.54
N ASN A 363 15.32 -10.18 -12.40
CA ASN A 363 16.30 -10.95 -11.61
C ASN A 363 16.88 -10.19 -10.40
N PHE A 364 16.48 -8.94 -10.20
CA PHE A 364 16.84 -8.13 -9.04
C PHE A 364 15.79 -8.24 -7.92
N GLN A 365 15.91 -7.42 -6.88
CA GLN A 365 14.95 -7.34 -5.78
C GLN A 365 13.60 -6.74 -6.25
N PRO A 366 12.44 -7.39 -6.03
CA PRO A 366 11.15 -6.87 -6.46
C PRO A 366 10.83 -5.49 -5.86
N GLY A 367 10.42 -4.54 -6.71
CA GLY A 367 10.10 -3.16 -6.29
C GLY A 367 11.31 -2.24 -6.11
N HIS A 368 12.53 -2.77 -6.21
CA HIS A 368 13.79 -2.05 -6.01
C HIS A 368 14.52 -1.72 -7.33
N PHE A 369 13.82 -1.82 -8.46
CA PHE A 369 14.34 -1.46 -9.79
C PHE A 369 13.60 -0.23 -10.32
N TYR A 370 14.34 0.80 -10.73
CA TYR A 370 13.80 1.97 -11.44
C TYR A 370 14.05 1.84 -12.93
N ASN A 371 13.00 1.48 -13.69
CA ASN A 371 13.09 1.31 -15.13
C ASN A 371 13.08 2.67 -15.85
N SER A 372 14.24 3.10 -16.35
CA SER A 372 14.39 4.33 -17.15
C SER A 372 14.53 4.06 -18.65
N ASN A 373 14.29 2.84 -19.15
CA ASN A 373 14.63 2.45 -20.53
C ASN A 373 14.11 3.46 -21.59
N ASP A 374 12.84 3.83 -21.45
CA ASP A 374 12.16 4.75 -22.36
C ASP A 374 12.33 6.23 -22.03
N LEU A 375 12.93 6.56 -20.88
CA LEU A 375 13.13 7.95 -20.43
C LEU A 375 13.97 8.73 -21.45
N LYS A 376 13.40 9.82 -21.96
CA LYS A 376 14.08 10.75 -22.86
C LYS A 376 14.64 11.91 -22.04
N VAL A 377 15.96 12.07 -22.07
CA VAL A 377 16.69 13.18 -21.44
C VAL A 377 17.60 13.86 -22.48
N PRO A 378 17.89 15.17 -22.34
CA PRO A 378 18.88 15.83 -23.17
C PRO A 378 20.24 15.13 -23.05
N ARG A 379 20.89 14.82 -24.18
CA ARG A 379 22.19 14.12 -24.23
C ARG A 379 23.33 15.04 -24.66
N ALA A 380 24.54 14.69 -24.26
CA ALA A 380 25.77 15.28 -24.74
C ALA A 380 26.01 14.97 -26.22
N GLY A 381 27.02 15.61 -26.82
CA GLY A 381 27.32 15.47 -28.25
C GLY A 381 27.74 14.06 -28.71
N ASP A 382 28.02 13.13 -27.78
CA ASP A 382 28.27 11.72 -28.10
C ASP A 382 26.99 10.90 -28.35
N GLY A 383 25.81 11.47 -28.10
CA GLY A 383 24.52 10.80 -28.23
C GLY A 383 24.27 9.69 -27.19
N LYS A 384 25.19 9.48 -26.24
CA LYS A 384 25.14 8.41 -25.24
C LYS A 384 24.83 8.96 -23.87
N HIS A 385 25.68 9.84 -23.33
CA HIS A 385 25.54 10.33 -21.96
C HIS A 385 24.51 11.46 -21.90
N PRO A 386 23.63 11.51 -20.89
CA PRO A 386 22.86 12.70 -20.56
C PRO A 386 23.75 13.95 -20.40
N THR A 387 23.21 15.14 -20.66
CA THR A 387 23.83 16.41 -20.21
C THR A 387 23.72 16.54 -18.69
N ALA A 388 24.37 17.55 -18.10
CA ALA A 388 24.15 17.88 -16.70
C ALA A 388 22.66 18.09 -16.37
N GLN A 389 21.91 18.78 -17.24
CA GLN A 389 20.45 18.92 -17.11
C GLN A 389 19.73 17.57 -17.19
N GLY A 390 20.14 16.70 -18.12
CA GLY A 390 19.57 15.36 -18.27
C GLY A 390 19.79 14.48 -17.04
N TYR A 391 20.99 14.48 -16.46
CA TYR A 391 21.29 13.78 -15.21
C TYR A 391 20.50 14.36 -14.03
N GLY A 392 20.30 15.68 -13.95
CA GLY A 392 19.47 16.31 -12.91
C GLY A 392 17.99 15.90 -13.01
N ILE A 393 17.42 15.87 -14.21
CA ILE A 393 16.05 15.38 -14.45
C ILE A 393 15.94 13.92 -14.03
N TRP A 394 16.85 13.07 -14.52
CA TRP A 394 16.84 11.64 -14.23
C TRP A 394 16.98 11.34 -12.73
N THR A 395 17.93 12.00 -12.05
CA THR A 395 18.17 11.80 -10.62
C THR A 395 17.01 12.28 -9.75
N ASN A 396 16.31 13.35 -10.12
CA ASN A 396 15.09 13.76 -9.41
C ASN A 396 13.98 12.72 -9.53
N LEU A 397 13.81 12.09 -10.70
CA LEU A 397 12.82 11.01 -10.89
C LEU A 397 13.17 9.77 -10.04
N ILE A 398 14.45 9.36 -10.05
CA ILE A 398 14.96 8.26 -9.22
C ILE A 398 14.75 8.58 -7.72
N TRP A 399 15.13 9.78 -7.28
CA TRP A 399 15.00 10.17 -5.87
C TRP A 399 13.55 10.20 -5.42
N ASN A 400 12.63 10.71 -6.24
CA ASN A 400 11.21 10.74 -5.93
C ASN A 400 10.58 9.33 -5.94
N TRP A 401 11.08 8.42 -6.77
CA TRP A 401 10.71 7.00 -6.70
C TRP A 401 11.24 6.36 -5.40
N TYR A 402 12.53 6.49 -5.13
CA TYR A 402 13.18 5.98 -3.92
C TYR A 402 12.46 6.47 -2.65
N ALA A 403 12.20 7.77 -2.54
CA ALA A 403 11.46 8.37 -1.42
C ALA A 403 9.98 7.96 -1.30
N ARG A 404 9.43 7.18 -2.25
CA ARG A 404 8.12 6.51 -2.17
C ARG A 404 8.21 4.98 -2.02
N THR A 405 9.36 4.39 -2.31
CA THR A 405 9.68 2.97 -2.11
C THR A 405 10.28 2.70 -0.73
N VAL A 406 10.83 3.76 -0.10
CA VAL A 406 11.30 3.87 1.31
C VAL A 406 10.49 3.07 2.34
#